data_AF-A0A835GTD7-F1
#
_entry.id   AF-A0A835GTD7-F1
#
_cell.length_a   1.000
_cell.length_b   1.000
_cell.length_c   1.000
_cell.angle_alpha   90.00
_cell.angle_beta   90.00
_cell.angle_gamma   90.00
#
_symmetry.space_group_name_H-M   'P 1'
#
loop_
_entity.id
_entity.type
_entity.pdbx_description
1 polymer ?
#
loop_
_entity_poly.entity_id
_entity_poly.type
_entity_poly.pdbx_seq_one_letter_code
_entity_poly.pdbx_strand_id
1 'polypeptide(L)'
;MNDGSLLLKNIGVDDAGLYECSVENETAYVDRVNLTVRTEPPPLVNVTVHASTILALILWNVAGDGGHPIIDFTAQYRSAAPVNGTLEPWRPISPNHISPNSRQVDVYHLDTNASYWFRVWATNALGPGPPVEVLATTLYSDQEAELYKHFFSGAEQFDTRTWVAAVCVVMGTLVVLAAGTCAVLCREWRRHDYVEDQDVMELVPNIILNPGFMEMDPIRPREPLASSIIKSTECPGPGKPRRV
;
A
#
# COMPACT_ATOMS: atom_id res chain seq x y z
N MET A 1 9.72 45.68 -56.90
CA MET A 1 10.57 44.94 -55.93
C MET A 1 11.99 45.16 -56.40
N ASN A 2 12.74 46.06 -55.74
CA ASN A 2 14.16 46.38 -55.98
C ASN A 2 14.59 47.46 -54.95
N ASP A 3 14.37 47.18 -53.66
CA ASP A 3 14.81 48.01 -52.53
C ASP A 3 16.04 47.42 -51.82
N GLY A 4 16.59 46.32 -52.33
CA GLY A 4 17.73 45.61 -51.74
C GLY A 4 17.40 44.80 -50.49
N SER A 5 16.11 44.65 -50.12
CA SER A 5 15.72 43.95 -48.90
C SER A 5 15.86 42.41 -49.00
N LEU A 6 16.46 41.81 -47.97
CA LEU A 6 16.50 40.35 -47.78
C LEU A 6 15.39 39.95 -46.80
N LEU A 7 14.45 39.11 -47.26
CA LEU A 7 13.37 38.57 -46.43
C LEU A 7 13.54 37.07 -46.23
N LEU A 8 14.05 36.68 -45.05
CA LEU A 8 14.04 35.29 -44.60
C LEU A 8 12.64 34.92 -44.10
N LYS A 9 12.18 33.70 -44.41
CA LYS A 9 10.88 33.16 -44.00
C LYS A 9 11.09 31.78 -43.38
N ASN A 10 10.36 31.50 -42.30
CA ASN A 10 10.47 30.24 -41.55
C ASN A 10 11.90 29.97 -41.04
N ILE A 11 12.45 30.97 -40.35
CA ILE A 11 13.83 30.98 -39.83
C ILE A 11 14.05 29.85 -38.82
N GLY A 12 15.07 29.02 -39.06
CA GLY A 12 15.55 27.97 -38.16
C GLY A 12 16.89 28.32 -37.51
N VAL A 13 17.39 27.45 -36.62
CA VAL A 13 18.69 27.64 -35.97
C VAL A 13 19.85 27.65 -36.98
N ASP A 14 19.70 26.88 -38.07
CA ASP A 14 20.68 26.77 -39.15
C ASP A 14 20.82 28.06 -40.01
N ASP A 15 19.89 29.00 -39.90
CA ASP A 15 19.97 30.33 -40.54
C ASP A 15 20.79 31.33 -39.69
N ALA A 16 21.27 30.95 -38.51
CA ALA A 16 22.13 31.83 -37.71
C ALA A 16 23.52 31.99 -38.35
N GLY A 17 23.95 33.24 -38.56
CA GLY A 17 25.22 33.50 -39.23
C GLY A 17 25.44 34.96 -39.63
N LEU A 18 26.59 35.23 -40.27
CA LEU A 18 26.94 36.53 -40.80
C LEU A 18 26.34 36.72 -42.20
N TYR A 19 25.46 37.71 -42.33
CA TYR A 19 24.92 38.18 -43.60
C TYR A 19 25.66 39.44 -44.04
N GLU A 20 26.05 39.51 -45.31
CA GLU A 20 26.80 40.64 -45.88
C GLU A 20 26.01 41.25 -47.04
N CYS A 21 26.00 42.58 -47.13
CA CYS A 21 25.45 43.29 -48.27
C CYS A 21 26.58 43.83 -49.14
N SER A 22 26.55 43.49 -50.43
CA SER A 22 27.50 43.94 -51.45
C SER A 22 26.78 44.46 -52.69
N VAL A 23 27.37 45.46 -53.34
CA VAL A 23 26.89 46.02 -54.60
C VAL A 23 27.72 45.41 -55.75
N GLU A 24 27.04 45.02 -56.82
CA GLU A 24 27.69 44.43 -57.99
C GLU A 24 28.70 45.44 -58.61
N ASN A 25 29.95 44.98 -58.80
CA ASN A 25 31.13 45.75 -59.22
C ASN A 25 31.91 46.52 -58.12
N GLU A 26 31.53 46.45 -56.85
CA GLU A 26 32.39 46.91 -55.74
C GLU A 26 33.05 45.73 -55.02
N THR A 27 34.34 45.85 -54.71
CA THR A 27 35.11 44.81 -53.99
C THR A 27 35.02 44.95 -52.46
N ALA A 28 34.36 45.99 -51.97
CA ALA A 28 34.14 46.25 -50.56
C ALA A 28 32.70 45.90 -50.16
N TYR A 29 32.53 45.29 -49.00
CA TYR A 29 31.22 45.07 -48.38
C TYR A 29 30.67 46.40 -47.86
N VAL A 30 29.38 46.67 -48.12
CA VAL A 30 28.73 47.91 -47.70
C VAL A 30 28.24 47.82 -46.25
N ASP A 31 27.69 46.66 -45.86
CA ASP A 31 27.22 46.41 -44.49
C ASP A 31 27.28 44.92 -44.12
N ARG A 32 27.30 44.62 -42.81
CA ARG A 32 27.44 43.29 -42.22
C ARG A 32 26.54 43.13 -40.99
N VAL A 33 25.63 42.15 -41.03
CA VAL A 33 24.68 41.87 -39.95
C VAL A 33 24.86 40.43 -39.46
N ASN A 34 25.08 40.25 -38.16
CA ASN A 34 25.13 38.91 -37.55
C ASN A 34 23.73 38.50 -37.06
N LEU A 35 23.09 37.57 -37.76
CA LEU A 35 21.79 37.02 -37.38
C LEU A 35 21.98 35.95 -36.30
N THR A 36 21.31 36.14 -35.15
CA THR A 36 21.23 35.12 -34.11
C THR A 36 19.78 34.69 -33.95
N VAL A 37 19.56 33.38 -33.93
CA VAL A 37 18.23 32.77 -33.78
C VAL A 37 18.14 32.20 -32.37
N ARG A 38 17.01 32.45 -31.70
CA ARG A 38 16.74 31.97 -30.34
C ARG A 38 15.49 31.10 -30.34
N THR A 39 15.51 30.07 -29.51
CA THR A 39 14.48 29.02 -29.47
C THR A 39 14.10 28.68 -28.03
N GLU A 40 13.06 27.87 -27.88
CA GLU A 40 12.87 27.08 -26.66
C GLU A 40 14.11 26.20 -26.38
N PRO A 41 14.31 25.72 -25.14
CA PRO A 41 15.47 24.89 -24.82
C PRO A 41 15.47 23.58 -25.65
N PRO A 42 16.63 23.09 -26.10
CA PRO A 42 16.73 21.78 -26.72
C PRO A 42 16.33 20.65 -25.76
N PRO A 43 16.04 19.44 -26.26
CA PRO A 43 15.80 18.28 -25.40
C PRO A 43 16.95 18.07 -24.41
N LEU A 44 16.59 17.61 -23.20
CA LEU A 44 17.58 17.23 -22.19
C LEU A 44 18.37 15.99 -22.66
N VAL A 45 19.61 15.86 -22.20
CA VAL A 45 20.51 14.76 -22.57
C VAL A 45 20.91 13.93 -21.37
N ASN A 46 21.30 12.68 -21.59
CA ASN A 46 21.64 11.72 -20.53
C ASN A 46 20.56 11.61 -19.45
N VAL A 47 19.28 11.62 -19.84
CA VAL A 47 18.17 11.45 -18.90
C VAL A 47 18.12 10.00 -18.42
N THR A 48 18.28 9.78 -17.12
CA THR A 48 18.22 8.44 -16.50
C THR A 48 17.23 8.44 -15.34
N VAL A 49 16.68 7.26 -15.04
CA VAL A 49 15.76 7.05 -13.92
C VAL A 49 16.24 5.86 -13.10
N HIS A 50 16.54 6.08 -11.83
CA HIS A 50 16.85 5.03 -10.86
C HIS A 50 15.64 4.81 -9.96
N ALA A 51 14.85 3.78 -10.28
CA ALA A 51 13.70 3.38 -9.48
C ALA A 51 14.12 2.48 -8.31
N SER A 52 13.47 2.68 -7.17
CA SER A 52 13.50 1.84 -5.97
C SER A 52 12.11 1.23 -5.77
N THR A 53 11.71 0.86 -4.54
CA THR A 53 10.41 0.23 -4.24
C THR A 53 9.22 1.20 -4.40
N ILE A 54 9.29 2.38 -3.77
CA ILE A 54 8.22 3.40 -3.79
C ILE A 54 8.70 4.79 -4.24
N LEU A 55 9.97 4.86 -4.67
CA LEU A 55 10.68 6.08 -5.03
C LEU A 55 11.33 5.94 -6.41
N ALA A 56 11.55 7.04 -7.12
CA ALA A 56 12.43 7.08 -8.28
C ALA A 56 13.21 8.40 -8.35
N LEU A 57 14.52 8.30 -8.59
CA LEU A 57 15.39 9.46 -8.84
C LEU A 57 15.54 9.66 -10.34
N ILE A 58 15.11 10.81 -10.85
CA ILE A 58 15.34 11.23 -12.24
C ILE A 58 16.58 12.13 -12.27
N LEU A 59 17.51 11.88 -13.20
CA LEU A 59 18.72 12.67 -13.44
C LEU A 59 18.74 13.16 -14.89
N TRP A 60 19.32 14.32 -15.16
CA TRP A 60 19.48 14.85 -16.52
C TRP A 60 20.65 15.83 -16.65
N ASN A 61 21.17 15.95 -17.88
CA ASN A 61 22.08 16.99 -18.31
C ASN A 61 21.38 17.98 -19.26
N VAL A 62 21.89 19.22 -19.29
CA VAL A 62 21.40 20.29 -20.18
C VAL A 62 22.35 20.39 -21.38
N ALA A 63 21.81 20.27 -22.60
CA ALA A 63 22.59 20.43 -23.83
C ALA A 63 22.78 21.90 -24.25
N GLY A 64 21.82 22.76 -23.89
CA GLY A 64 21.82 24.19 -24.18
C GLY A 64 20.54 24.83 -23.64
N ASP A 65 20.37 26.13 -23.86
CA ASP A 65 19.25 26.92 -23.34
C ASP A 65 18.39 27.57 -24.45
N GLY A 66 18.78 27.45 -25.72
CA GLY A 66 18.11 28.11 -26.85
C GLY A 66 18.43 29.61 -26.98
N GLY A 67 19.46 30.10 -26.30
CA GLY A 67 19.85 31.52 -26.30
C GLY A 67 19.04 32.40 -25.33
N HIS A 68 18.22 31.78 -24.48
CA HIS A 68 17.57 32.42 -23.33
C HIS A 68 17.76 31.52 -22.09
N PRO A 69 18.11 32.08 -20.92
CA PRO A 69 18.37 31.28 -19.73
C PRO A 69 17.15 30.45 -19.33
N ILE A 70 17.41 29.19 -18.95
CA ILE A 70 16.39 28.29 -18.39
C ILE A 70 15.84 28.88 -17.09
N ILE A 71 14.51 28.96 -16.98
CA ILE A 71 13.80 29.49 -15.81
C ILE A 71 13.44 28.38 -14.81
N ASP A 72 13.07 27.20 -15.31
CA ASP A 72 12.78 26.00 -14.53
C ASP A 72 12.97 24.72 -15.36
N PHE A 73 12.91 23.57 -14.69
CA PHE A 73 12.53 22.31 -15.30
C PHE A 73 11.16 21.88 -14.79
N THR A 74 10.39 21.19 -15.63
CA THR A 74 9.15 20.54 -15.23
C THR A 74 9.28 19.04 -15.48
N ALA A 75 8.83 18.22 -14.54
CA ALA A 75 8.84 16.76 -14.65
C ALA A 75 7.44 16.18 -14.35
N GLN A 76 7.09 15.10 -15.03
CA GLN A 76 5.81 14.41 -14.90
C GLN A 76 5.98 12.89 -15.00
N TYR A 77 5.00 12.14 -14.49
CA TYR A 77 4.96 10.68 -14.57
C TYR A 77 3.54 10.16 -14.81
N ARG A 78 3.41 8.94 -15.35
CA ARG A 78 2.14 8.20 -15.49
C ARG A 78 2.39 6.70 -15.43
N SER A 79 1.38 5.92 -15.05
CA SER A 79 1.45 4.45 -15.21
C SER A 79 1.73 4.09 -16.68
N ALA A 80 2.63 3.15 -16.90
CA ALA A 80 2.85 2.53 -18.21
C ALA A 80 1.82 1.43 -18.51
N ALA A 81 1.21 0.85 -17.47
CA ALA A 81 0.11 -0.09 -17.61
C ALA A 81 -1.24 0.66 -17.74
N PRO A 82 -2.07 0.37 -18.76
CA PRO A 82 -3.41 0.92 -18.86
C PRO A 82 -4.30 0.41 -17.71
N VAL A 83 -5.05 1.31 -17.07
CA VAL A 83 -6.06 0.96 -16.07
C VAL A 83 -7.41 0.89 -16.78
N ASN A 84 -8.11 -0.25 -16.69
CA ASN A 84 -9.37 -0.50 -17.41
C ASN A 84 -9.31 -0.24 -18.93
N GLY A 85 -8.13 -0.42 -19.55
CA GLY A 85 -7.90 -0.21 -20.99
C GLY A 85 -7.59 1.23 -21.40
N THR A 86 -7.54 2.19 -20.47
CA THR A 86 -7.13 3.57 -20.75
C THR A 86 -5.80 3.90 -20.07
N LEU A 87 -4.98 4.74 -20.73
CA LEU A 87 -3.78 5.27 -20.12
C LEU A 87 -4.14 6.40 -19.16
N GLU A 88 -3.52 6.41 -17.99
CA GLU A 88 -3.68 7.50 -17.03
C GLU A 88 -3.12 8.83 -17.58
N PRO A 89 -3.72 9.97 -17.20
CA PRO A 89 -3.13 11.27 -17.51
C PRO A 89 -1.78 11.45 -16.79
N TRP A 90 -0.93 12.29 -17.37
CA TRP A 90 0.33 12.68 -16.75
C TRP A 90 0.10 13.42 -15.42
N ARG A 91 0.70 12.92 -14.35
CA ARG A 91 0.74 13.54 -13.02
C ARG A 91 2.00 14.40 -12.89
N PRO A 92 1.91 15.61 -12.30
CA PRO A 92 3.08 16.42 -12.00
C PRO A 92 3.94 15.79 -10.91
N ILE A 93 5.25 15.96 -11.00
CA ILE A 93 6.20 15.66 -9.92
C ILE A 93 6.39 16.94 -9.09
N SER A 94 6.31 16.82 -7.77
CA SER A 94 6.55 17.94 -6.85
C SER A 94 8.05 18.10 -6.58
N PRO A 95 8.63 19.31 -6.67
CA PRO A 95 7.99 20.58 -7.01
C PRO A 95 7.74 20.72 -8.52
N ASN A 96 6.58 21.30 -8.89
CA ASN A 96 6.20 21.48 -10.30
C ASN A 96 7.21 22.33 -11.10
N HIS A 97 7.85 23.30 -10.43
CA HIS A 97 8.90 24.15 -11.00
C HIS A 97 10.21 23.83 -10.28
N ILE A 98 11.06 23.04 -10.93
CA ILE A 98 12.35 22.61 -10.42
C ILE A 98 13.39 23.70 -10.73
N SER A 99 14.26 24.03 -9.77
CA SER A 99 15.30 25.06 -9.93
C SER A 99 16.15 24.85 -11.20
N PRO A 100 16.49 25.91 -11.96
CA PRO A 100 17.30 25.80 -13.19
C PRO A 100 18.75 25.33 -12.93
N ASN A 101 19.19 25.37 -11.67
CA ASN A 101 20.47 24.81 -11.23
C ASN A 101 20.40 23.31 -10.88
N SER A 102 19.20 22.72 -10.75
CA SER A 102 19.06 21.28 -10.46
C SER A 102 19.37 20.41 -11.68
N ARG A 103 19.90 19.22 -11.43
CA ARG A 103 20.11 18.15 -12.42
C ARG A 103 19.44 16.84 -12.01
N GLN A 104 18.59 16.90 -10.98
CA GLN A 104 17.84 15.77 -10.47
C GLN A 104 16.50 16.17 -9.84
N VAL A 105 15.56 15.22 -9.76
CA VAL A 105 14.34 15.30 -8.94
C VAL A 105 13.95 13.92 -8.44
N ASP A 106 13.49 13.86 -7.19
CA ASP A 106 12.97 12.65 -6.57
C ASP A 106 11.44 12.57 -6.75
N VAL A 107 10.96 11.38 -7.12
CA VAL A 107 9.54 11.03 -7.21
C VAL A 107 9.20 10.12 -6.05
N TYR A 108 8.12 10.43 -5.35
CA TYR A 108 7.65 9.75 -4.15
C TYR A 108 6.28 9.10 -4.38
N HIS A 109 5.91 8.15 -3.52
CA HIS A 109 4.60 7.49 -3.52
C HIS A 109 4.27 6.79 -4.83
N LEU A 110 5.25 6.07 -5.39
CA LEU A 110 5.03 5.11 -6.46
C LEU A 110 4.54 3.77 -5.90
N ASP A 111 3.71 3.07 -6.66
CA ASP A 111 3.32 1.69 -6.37
C ASP A 111 4.51 0.76 -6.59
N THR A 112 4.57 -0.34 -5.84
CA THR A 112 5.66 -1.32 -5.89
C THR A 112 5.47 -2.29 -7.05
N ASN A 113 6.55 -2.75 -7.68
CA ASN A 113 6.52 -3.63 -8.85
C ASN A 113 5.63 -3.09 -10.00
N ALA A 114 5.66 -1.78 -10.23
CA ALA A 114 4.86 -1.07 -11.22
C ALA A 114 5.75 -0.28 -12.19
N SER A 115 5.38 -0.33 -13.48
CA SER A 115 6.10 0.38 -14.55
C SER A 115 5.49 1.76 -14.78
N TYR A 116 6.33 2.80 -14.83
CA TYR A 116 5.92 4.17 -15.08
C TYR A 116 6.71 4.78 -16.24
N TRP A 117 6.03 5.59 -17.04
CA TRP A 117 6.68 6.55 -17.91
C TRP A 117 6.94 7.82 -17.11
N PHE A 118 8.18 8.28 -17.13
CA PHE A 118 8.61 9.58 -16.61
C PHE A 118 8.94 10.47 -17.79
N ARG A 119 8.73 11.78 -17.66
CA ARG A 119 9.19 12.76 -18.65
C ARG A 119 9.64 14.05 -18.00
N VAL A 120 10.64 14.69 -18.59
CA VAL A 120 11.23 15.93 -18.09
C VAL A 120 11.64 16.85 -19.25
N TRP A 121 11.49 18.16 -19.06
CA TRP A 121 11.90 19.20 -20.00
C TRP A 121 12.36 20.46 -19.27
N ALA A 122 13.05 21.33 -19.99
CA ALA A 122 13.43 22.67 -19.54
C ALA A 122 12.49 23.73 -20.10
N THR A 123 12.28 24.82 -19.37
CA THR A 123 11.50 25.98 -19.81
C THR A 123 12.42 27.20 -19.88
N ASN A 124 12.29 28.05 -20.91
CA ASN A 124 12.91 29.39 -20.93
C ASN A 124 11.87 30.47 -21.21
N ALA A 125 12.31 31.71 -21.47
CA ALA A 125 11.43 32.84 -21.74
C ALA A 125 10.59 32.73 -23.03
N LEU A 126 10.94 31.83 -23.96
CA LEU A 126 10.18 31.57 -25.19
C LEU A 126 9.13 30.45 -25.00
N GLY A 127 9.42 29.46 -24.16
CA GLY A 127 8.48 28.37 -23.88
C GLY A 127 9.12 27.11 -23.28
N PRO A 128 8.32 26.04 -23.11
CA PRO A 128 8.80 24.72 -22.71
C PRO A 128 9.45 24.00 -23.90
N GLY A 129 10.67 23.50 -23.69
CA GLY A 129 11.33 22.63 -24.66
C GLY A 129 10.67 21.25 -24.78
N PRO A 130 11.07 20.43 -25.76
CA PRO A 130 10.50 19.11 -25.99
C PRO A 130 10.79 18.14 -24.82
N PRO A 131 9.80 17.36 -24.36
CA PRO A 131 9.98 16.41 -23.26
C PRO A 131 10.75 15.17 -23.69
N VAL A 132 11.62 14.71 -22.79
CA VAL A 132 12.34 13.43 -22.91
C VAL A 132 11.64 12.42 -22.03
N GLU A 133 11.13 11.33 -22.62
CA GLU A 133 10.41 10.27 -21.89
C GLU A 133 11.31 9.05 -21.62
N VAL A 134 11.24 8.50 -20.40
CA VAL A 134 11.99 7.32 -19.95
C VAL A 134 11.06 6.36 -19.21
N LEU A 135 11.14 5.07 -19.53
CA LEU A 135 10.43 3.99 -18.83
C LEU A 135 11.28 3.46 -17.68
N ALA A 136 10.71 3.35 -16.48
CA ALA A 136 11.33 2.59 -15.39
C ALA A 136 10.28 1.82 -14.59
N THR A 137 10.71 0.74 -13.93
CA THR A 137 9.86 -0.15 -13.12
C THR A 137 10.35 -0.11 -11.68
N THR A 138 9.44 0.11 -10.74
CA THR A 138 9.75 0.05 -9.31
C THR A 138 10.06 -1.38 -8.87
N LEU A 139 10.86 -1.52 -7.83
CA LEU A 139 11.19 -2.80 -7.23
C LEU A 139 10.00 -3.38 -6.47
N TYR A 140 9.99 -4.70 -6.31
CA TYR A 140 9.04 -5.38 -5.41
C TYR A 140 9.36 -5.05 -3.94
N SER A 141 8.34 -5.07 -3.07
CA SER A 141 8.53 -4.85 -1.65
C SER A 141 8.66 -6.17 -0.90
N ASP A 142 9.88 -6.54 -0.53
CA ASP A 142 10.16 -7.71 0.31
C ASP A 142 9.74 -7.51 1.78
N GLN A 143 9.06 -6.41 2.13
CA GLN A 143 8.73 -6.07 3.52
C GLN A 143 7.86 -7.13 4.21
N GLU A 144 6.95 -7.78 3.48
CA GLU A 144 6.20 -8.92 4.00
C GLU A 144 7.11 -10.15 4.18
N ALA A 145 7.98 -10.45 3.21
CA ALA A 145 8.91 -11.58 3.30
C ALA A 145 9.90 -11.43 4.47
N GLU A 146 10.43 -10.22 4.70
CA GLU A 146 11.24 -9.90 5.87
C GLU A 146 10.45 -9.97 7.19
N LEU A 147 9.17 -9.56 7.20
CA LEU A 147 8.31 -9.72 8.36
C LEU A 147 8.06 -11.20 8.69
N TYR A 148 7.81 -12.04 7.68
CA TYR A 148 7.71 -13.49 7.86
C TYR A 148 9.03 -14.09 8.36
N LYS A 149 10.19 -13.71 7.80
CA LYS A 149 11.51 -14.13 8.32
C LYS A 149 11.67 -13.74 9.80
N HIS A 150 11.31 -12.52 10.18
CA HIS A 150 11.36 -12.08 11.57
C HIS A 150 10.41 -12.87 12.47
N PHE A 151 9.19 -13.15 12.03
CA PHE A 151 8.20 -13.94 12.78
C PHE A 151 8.65 -15.41 12.97
N PHE A 152 9.21 -16.03 11.93
CA PHE A 152 9.69 -17.41 11.98
C PHE A 152 11.12 -17.58 12.54
N SER A 153 11.86 -16.48 12.77
CA SER A 153 13.21 -16.52 13.37
C SER A 153 13.26 -17.25 14.72
N GLY A 154 12.22 -17.11 15.54
CA GLY A 154 12.08 -17.83 16.81
C GLY A 154 11.65 -19.29 16.67
N ALA A 155 11.16 -19.72 15.50
CA ALA A 155 10.64 -21.06 15.28
C ALA A 155 11.75 -22.11 15.03
N GLU A 156 12.85 -21.74 14.36
CA GLU A 156 14.01 -22.64 14.20
C GLU A 156 14.71 -22.94 15.53
N GLN A 157 14.68 -21.99 16.47
CA GLN A 157 15.29 -22.12 17.79
C GLN A 157 14.35 -22.74 18.84
N PHE A 158 13.15 -23.16 18.45
CA PHE A 158 12.13 -23.74 19.32
C PHE A 158 12.35 -25.25 19.49
N ASP A 159 12.90 -25.67 20.64
CA ASP A 159 13.01 -27.10 20.96
C ASP A 159 11.63 -27.71 21.28
N THR A 160 11.04 -28.29 20.25
CA THR A 160 9.80 -29.07 20.33
C THR A 160 9.85 -30.18 21.38
N ARG A 161 11.02 -30.77 21.69
CA ARG A 161 11.14 -31.86 22.67
C ARG A 161 10.95 -31.34 24.09
N THR A 162 11.58 -30.22 24.42
CA THR A 162 11.39 -29.53 25.72
C THR A 162 9.95 -29.03 25.88
N TRP A 163 9.34 -28.48 24.82
CA TRP A 163 7.94 -28.04 24.87
C TRP A 163 6.97 -29.21 25.07
N VAL A 164 7.12 -30.30 24.30
CA VAL A 164 6.30 -31.53 24.47
C VAL A 164 6.48 -32.11 25.87
N ALA A 165 7.70 -32.16 26.41
CA ALA A 165 7.94 -32.62 27.77
C ALA A 165 7.19 -31.77 28.81
N ALA A 166 7.22 -30.43 28.68
CA ALA A 166 6.47 -29.53 29.56
C ALA A 166 4.95 -29.76 29.47
N VAL A 167 4.40 -29.91 28.26
CA VAL A 167 2.97 -30.23 28.04
C VAL A 167 2.62 -31.59 28.66
N CYS A 168 3.44 -32.62 28.48
CA CYS A 168 3.24 -33.94 29.09
C CYS A 168 3.26 -33.88 30.62
N VAL A 169 4.15 -33.08 31.23
CA VAL A 169 4.18 -32.87 32.69
C VAL A 169 2.90 -32.20 33.18
N VAL A 170 2.46 -31.12 32.54
CA VAL A 170 1.22 -30.40 32.93
C VAL A 170 -0.01 -31.28 32.74
N MET A 171 -0.14 -31.98 31.62
CA MET A 171 -1.25 -32.91 31.40
C MET A 171 -1.22 -34.08 32.40
N GLY A 172 -0.04 -34.60 32.72
CA GLY A 172 0.16 -35.63 33.73
C GLY A 172 -0.26 -35.18 35.12
N THR A 173 0.11 -33.97 35.56
CA THR A 173 -0.32 -33.44 36.86
C THR A 173 -1.82 -33.21 36.92
N LEU A 174 -2.45 -32.71 35.84
CA LEU A 174 -3.91 -32.58 35.75
C LEU A 174 -4.62 -33.94 35.88
N VAL A 175 -4.13 -34.98 35.22
CA VAL A 175 -4.68 -36.35 35.32
C VAL A 175 -4.51 -36.92 36.73
N VAL A 176 -3.35 -36.75 37.37
CA VAL A 176 -3.11 -37.21 38.75
C VAL A 176 -4.00 -36.48 39.74
N LEU A 177 -4.17 -35.15 39.59
CA LEU A 177 -5.08 -34.37 40.42
C LEU A 177 -6.54 -34.82 40.24
N ALA A 178 -7.00 -35.03 39.00
CA ALA A 178 -8.35 -35.51 38.70
C ALA A 178 -8.61 -36.94 39.23
N ALA A 179 -7.63 -37.84 39.13
CA ALA A 179 -7.71 -39.17 39.72
C ALA A 179 -7.72 -39.12 41.26
N GLY A 180 -6.91 -38.23 41.86
CA GLY A 180 -6.86 -38.00 43.29
C GLY A 180 -8.18 -37.46 43.84
N THR A 181 -8.75 -36.42 43.22
CA THR A 181 -10.06 -35.88 43.62
C THR A 181 -11.18 -36.91 43.43
N CYS A 182 -11.19 -37.65 42.33
CA CYS A 182 -12.13 -38.75 42.11
C CYS A 182 -12.00 -39.83 43.21
N ALA A 183 -10.78 -40.23 43.58
CA ALA A 183 -10.56 -41.20 44.64
C ALA A 183 -10.98 -40.70 46.03
N VAL A 184 -10.81 -39.40 46.34
CA VAL A 184 -11.32 -38.79 47.58
C VAL A 184 -12.85 -38.81 47.59
N LEU A 185 -13.50 -38.34 46.53
CA LEU A 185 -14.97 -38.30 46.43
C LEU A 185 -15.58 -39.71 46.51
N CYS A 186 -14.99 -40.71 45.85
CA CYS A 186 -15.42 -42.11 45.95
C CYS A 186 -15.22 -42.72 47.35
N ARG A 187 -14.25 -42.21 48.14
CA ARG A 187 -14.06 -42.63 49.55
C ARG A 187 -15.05 -41.94 50.48
N GLU A 188 -15.40 -40.69 50.21
CA GLU A 188 -16.45 -39.97 50.95
C GLU A 188 -17.84 -40.57 50.69
N TRP A 189 -18.18 -40.88 49.43
CA TRP A 189 -19.38 -41.65 49.07
C TRP A 189 -19.46 -42.98 49.80
N ARG A 190 -18.41 -43.81 49.72
CA ARG A 190 -18.39 -45.11 50.42
C ARG A 190 -18.46 -44.95 51.94
N ARG A 191 -17.97 -43.84 52.49
CA ARG A 191 -18.10 -43.54 53.93
C ARG A 191 -19.54 -43.16 54.30
N HIS A 192 -20.31 -42.60 53.38
CA HIS A 192 -21.74 -42.36 53.55
C HIS A 192 -22.53 -43.68 53.58
N ASP A 193 -22.28 -44.60 52.63
CA ASP A 193 -22.87 -45.96 52.64
C ASP A 193 -22.69 -46.66 54.00
N TYR A 194 -21.47 -46.65 54.55
CA TYR A 194 -21.16 -47.27 55.85
C TYR A 194 -21.80 -46.59 57.07
N VAL A 195 -22.29 -45.36 56.95
CA VAL A 195 -23.02 -44.67 58.02
C VAL A 195 -24.51 -44.93 57.90
N GLU A 196 -25.08 -44.93 56.69
CA GLU A 196 -26.49 -45.28 56.46
C GLU A 196 -26.80 -46.72 56.89
N ASP A 197 -25.90 -47.69 56.65
CA ASP A 197 -26.05 -49.08 57.13
C ASP A 197 -26.09 -49.21 58.67
N GLN A 198 -25.58 -48.21 59.41
CA GLN A 198 -25.58 -48.22 60.88
C GLN A 198 -26.79 -47.52 61.50
N ASP A 199 -27.51 -46.69 60.74
CA ASP A 199 -28.77 -46.05 61.14
C ASP A 199 -30.02 -46.91 60.84
N VAL A 200 -29.85 -48.14 60.34
CA VAL A 200 -30.96 -49.11 60.12
C VAL A 200 -31.34 -49.84 61.42
N MET A 201 -31.76 -49.10 62.45
CA MET A 201 -32.59 -49.64 63.53
C MET A 201 -33.77 -48.73 63.87
N GLU A 202 -34.95 -49.23 63.53
CA GLU A 202 -36.25 -48.93 64.15
C GLU A 202 -36.84 -47.52 63.96
N LEU A 203 -37.41 -47.29 62.76
CA LEU A 203 -38.64 -46.49 62.64
C LEU A 203 -39.82 -47.40 62.33
N VAL A 204 -40.61 -47.72 63.36
CA VAL A 204 -41.95 -48.28 63.20
C VAL A 204 -42.86 -47.19 62.63
N PRO A 205 -43.39 -47.31 61.40
CA PRO A 205 -44.35 -46.34 60.89
C PRO A 205 -45.72 -46.64 61.49
N ASN A 206 -46.24 -45.69 62.29
CA ASN A 206 -47.59 -45.79 62.83
C ASN A 206 -48.62 -45.42 61.74
N ILE A 207 -49.01 -46.41 60.93
CA ILE A 207 -49.92 -46.21 59.79
C ILE A 207 -51.37 -46.09 60.29
N ILE A 208 -51.87 -44.86 60.34
CA ILE A 208 -53.31 -44.58 60.41
C ILE A 208 -53.82 -44.39 58.98
N LEU A 209 -54.71 -45.26 58.52
CA LEU A 209 -55.27 -45.21 57.17
C LEU A 209 -56.57 -44.39 57.11
N ASN A 210 -56.77 -43.75 55.94
CA ASN A 210 -58.06 -43.26 55.40
C ASN A 210 -58.57 -41.90 55.94
N PRO A 211 -59.45 -41.15 55.22
CA PRO A 211 -59.75 -41.12 53.77
C PRO A 211 -59.54 -39.71 53.16
N GLY A 212 -58.78 -39.57 52.07
CA GLY A 212 -58.53 -38.24 51.48
C GLY A 212 -57.85 -38.22 50.11
N PHE A 213 -58.14 -39.19 49.24
CA PHE A 213 -57.59 -39.23 47.88
C PHE A 213 -58.38 -38.31 46.94
N MET A 214 -57.77 -37.22 46.45
CA MET A 214 -58.00 -36.65 45.11
C MET A 214 -56.76 -35.89 44.60
N GLU A 215 -56.63 -35.85 43.28
CA GLU A 215 -55.42 -35.78 42.45
C GLU A 215 -54.77 -34.41 42.15
N MET A 216 -53.51 -34.53 41.71
CA MET A 216 -52.74 -33.76 40.70
C MET A 216 -52.18 -32.34 40.97
N ASP A 217 -50.83 -32.31 41.00
CA ASP A 217 -49.86 -31.43 40.29
C ASP A 217 -50.08 -29.91 40.24
N PRO A 218 -49.03 -29.12 40.58
CA PRO A 218 -48.11 -28.71 39.49
C PRO A 218 -46.63 -28.33 39.82
N ILE A 219 -45.78 -28.44 38.78
CA ILE A 219 -44.71 -27.48 38.37
C ILE A 219 -43.39 -27.36 39.21
N ARG A 220 -42.29 -27.89 38.62
CA ARG A 220 -40.91 -27.29 38.39
C ARG A 220 -40.08 -26.79 39.61
N PRO A 221 -38.77 -26.42 39.45
CA PRO A 221 -37.77 -26.63 38.38
C PRO A 221 -36.49 -27.36 38.95
N ARG A 222 -35.23 -27.33 38.43
CA ARG A 222 -34.54 -26.72 37.26
C ARG A 222 -33.24 -27.52 36.92
N GLU A 223 -32.54 -27.06 35.88
CA GLU A 223 -31.11 -27.23 35.51
C GLU A 223 -30.72 -28.47 34.67
N PRO A 224 -29.59 -28.43 33.93
CA PRO A 224 -29.26 -27.42 32.92
C PRO A 224 -28.75 -28.06 31.62
N LEU A 225 -28.81 -27.35 30.48
CA LEU A 225 -27.70 -27.29 29.50
C LEU A 225 -28.00 -26.27 28.40
N ALA A 226 -26.98 -25.52 27.98
CA ALA A 226 -27.02 -24.73 26.75
C ALA A 226 -25.98 -25.30 25.78
N SER A 227 -26.42 -25.70 24.59
CA SER A 227 -25.57 -26.00 23.46
C SER A 227 -25.93 -25.10 22.27
N SER A 228 -25.00 -25.02 21.32
CA SER A 228 -24.93 -24.07 20.21
C SER A 228 -26.10 -24.11 19.22
N ILE A 229 -26.29 -23.01 18.48
CA ILE A 229 -26.24 -22.96 17.00
C ILE A 229 -26.29 -21.51 16.51
N ILE A 230 -25.58 -21.23 15.40
CA ILE A 230 -25.56 -19.93 14.70
C ILE A 230 -26.51 -19.98 13.50
N LYS A 231 -27.34 -18.95 13.29
CA LYS A 231 -27.65 -18.47 11.92
C LYS A 231 -28.24 -17.05 11.85
N SER A 232 -27.95 -16.41 10.72
CA SER A 232 -28.45 -15.12 10.26
C SER A 232 -29.86 -15.26 9.66
N THR A 233 -30.74 -14.26 9.81
CA THR A 233 -31.07 -13.26 8.75
C THR A 233 -32.10 -12.20 9.21
N GLU A 234 -31.95 -11.01 8.62
CA GLU A 234 -33.00 -10.05 8.19
C GLU A 234 -34.12 -9.58 9.14
N CYS A 235 -34.14 -8.27 9.41
CA CYS A 235 -35.30 -7.54 9.92
C CYS A 235 -36.17 -7.00 8.75
N PRO A 236 -37.49 -7.24 8.73
CA PRO A 236 -38.41 -6.52 7.83
C PRO A 236 -38.89 -5.22 8.48
N GLY A 237 -38.58 -4.06 7.89
CA GLY A 237 -39.04 -2.76 8.39
C GLY A 237 -38.82 -1.62 7.38
N PRO A 238 -39.85 -0.84 7.00
CA PRO A 238 -39.75 0.13 5.91
C PRO A 238 -39.33 1.54 6.38
N GLY A 239 -38.47 2.21 5.59
CA GLY A 239 -38.15 3.63 5.80
C GLY A 239 -37.14 4.20 4.80
N LYS A 240 -37.58 5.16 3.99
CA LYS A 240 -36.75 6.09 3.17
C LYS A 240 -37.34 7.51 3.35
N PRO A 241 -36.66 8.58 2.93
CA PRO A 241 -35.32 9.03 3.32
C PRO A 241 -35.37 10.49 3.84
N ARG A 242 -34.26 11.06 4.33
CA ARG A 242 -34.17 12.53 4.46
C ARG A 242 -32.75 13.05 4.27
N ARG A 243 -32.63 14.12 3.48
CA ARG A 243 -31.41 14.92 3.29
C ARG A 243 -31.45 16.10 4.28
N VAL A 244 -30.31 16.38 4.92
CA VAL A 244 -29.71 17.73 4.96
C VAL A 244 -28.30 17.56 4.42
#